data_AF-A0A651DXH3-F1
#
_entry.id   AF-A0A651DXH3-F1
#
_cell.length_a   1.000
_cell.length_b   1.000
_cell.length_c   1.000
_cell.angle_alpha   90.00
_cell.angle_beta   90.00
_cell.angle_gamma   90.00
#
_symmetry.space_group_name_H-M   'P 1'
#
loop_
_entity.id
_entity.type
_entity.pdbx_description
1 polymer ?
#
loop_
_entity_poly.entity_id
_entity_poly.type
_entity_poly.pdbx_seq_one_letter_code
_entity_poly.pdbx_strand_id
1 'polypeptide(L)' 'MLKGRLFLLTELPVQQPRAVAAFEGGFISIGKLAESLGMHVLDVRRWLSEHGIDQGSAMSADDHQHA' A
#
# COMPACT_ATOMS: atom_id res chain seq x y z
N MET A 1 -5.98 27.23 -7.97
CA MET A 1 -6.19 26.47 -9.21
C MET A 1 -4.84 26.01 -9.76
N LEU A 2 -4.75 24.72 -10.07
CA LEU A 2 -3.75 23.95 -10.83
C LEU A 2 -2.34 23.62 -10.26
N LYS A 3 -2.13 22.30 -10.25
CA LYS A 3 -0.97 21.52 -10.71
C LYS A 3 0.18 21.26 -9.72
N GLY A 4 0.24 20.02 -9.27
CA GLY A 4 1.47 19.43 -8.74
C GLY A 4 1.32 17.93 -8.54
N ARG A 5 1.47 17.17 -9.63
CA ARG A 5 1.63 15.70 -9.68
C ARG A 5 0.36 14.86 -9.47
N LEU A 6 -0.50 14.92 -10.49
CA LEU A 6 -1.17 13.72 -10.99
C LEU A 6 -0.04 12.81 -11.52
N PHE A 7 0.57 12.01 -10.63
CA PHE A 7 1.52 10.98 -11.05
C PHE A 7 0.74 10.05 -11.97
N LEU A 8 1.21 9.91 -13.20
CA LEU A 8 0.64 9.06 -14.25
C LEU A 8 0.36 7.65 -13.69
N LEU A 9 -0.90 7.40 -13.36
CA LEU A 9 -1.42 6.12 -12.87
C LEU A 9 -1.58 5.06 -13.98
N THR A 10 -1.16 5.37 -15.21
CA THR A 10 -1.43 4.54 -16.39
C THR A 10 -0.35 3.51 -16.71
N GLU A 11 0.77 3.47 -15.98
CA GLU A 11 1.89 2.57 -16.31
C GLU A 11 2.55 1.96 -15.07
N LEU A 12 1.76 1.51 -14.09
CA LEU A 12 2.30 0.73 -12.99
C LEU A 12 2.86 -0.60 -13.58
N PRO A 13 4.20 -0.83 -13.58
CA PRO A 13 4.78 -2.06 -14.11
C PRO A 13 4.14 -3.30 -13.45
N VAL A 14 4.06 -4.39 -14.22
CA VAL A 14 3.42 -5.69 -13.89
C VAL A 14 3.76 -6.28 -12.51
N GLN A 15 4.75 -5.76 -11.79
CA GLN A 15 5.11 -6.17 -10.43
C GLN A 15 4.25 -5.54 -9.32
N GLN A 16 3.51 -4.47 -9.62
CA GLN A 16 2.70 -3.76 -8.63
C GLN A 16 1.43 -4.50 -8.15
N PRO A 17 0.70 -5.26 -8.98
CA PRO A 17 -0.46 -6.03 -8.53
C PRO A 17 -0.13 -7.06 -7.45
N ARG A 18 1.06 -7.68 -7.52
CA ARG A 18 1.51 -8.65 -6.52
C ARG A 18 1.81 -8.00 -5.17
N ALA A 19 2.43 -6.81 -5.19
CA ALA A 19 2.72 -6.08 -3.96
C ALA A 19 1.43 -5.62 -3.26
N VAL A 20 0.44 -5.14 -4.03
CA VAL A 20 -0.87 -4.76 -3.49
C VAL A 20 -1.59 -5.98 -2.89
N ALA A 21 -1.66 -7.10 -3.60
CA ALA A 21 -2.27 -8.33 -3.08
C ALA A 21 -1.54 -8.86 -1.83
N ALA A 22 -0.21 -8.76 -1.77
CA ALA A 22 0.56 -9.14 -0.58
C ALA A 22 0.27 -8.23 0.62
N PHE A 23 0.06 -6.93 0.38
CA PHE A 23 -0.33 -5.97 1.42
C PHE A 23 -1.75 -6.23 1.93
N GLU A 24 -2.71 -6.43 1.02
CA GLU A 24 -4.10 -6.77 1.37
C GLU A 24 -4.18 -8.10 2.14
N GLY A 25 -3.34 -9.08 1.79
CA GLY A 25 -3.23 -10.34 2.53
C GLY A 25 -2.47 -10.26 3.86
N GLY A 26 -1.96 -9.09 4.25
CA GLY A 26 -1.19 -8.92 5.50
C GLY A 26 0.23 -9.50 5.49
N PHE A 27 0.74 -9.90 4.32
CA PHE A 27 2.07 -10.51 4.17
C PHE A 27 3.20 -9.48 4.18
N ILE A 28 2.91 -8.21 3.85
CA ILE A 28 3.89 -7.13 3.84
C ILE A 28 3.32 -5.88 4.52
N SER A 29 4.20 -5.08 5.14
CA SER A 29 3.82 -3.80 5.74
C SER A 29 3.60 -2.71 4.68
N ILE A 30 2.93 -1.62 5.06
CA ILE A 30 2.77 -0.44 4.19
C ILE A 30 4.11 0.18 3.77
N GLY A 31 5.13 0.10 4.62
CA GLY A 31 6.49 0.53 4.28
C GLY A 31 7.08 -0.30 3.15
N LYS A 32 6.88 -1.62 3.21
CA LYS A 32 7.36 -2.53 2.16
C LYS A 32 6.58 -2.40 0.86
N LEU A 33 5.29 -2.12 0.95
CA LEU A 33 4.47 -1.74 -0.19
C LEU A 33 5.03 -0.46 -0.85
N ALA A 34 5.34 0.58 -0.05
CA ALA A 34 5.89 1.83 -0.54
C ALA A 34 7.22 1.66 -1.28
N GLU A 35 8.15 0.85 -0.75
CA GLU A 35 9.38 0.47 -1.45
C GLU A 35 9.09 -0.20 -2.80
N SER A 36 8.14 -1.14 -2.84
CA SER A 36 7.80 -1.92 -4.04
C SER A 36 7.13 -1.09 -5.12
N LEU A 37 6.39 -0.05 -4.71
CA LEU A 37 5.74 0.91 -5.61
C LEU A 37 6.66 2.09 -6.00
N GLY A 38 7.83 2.23 -5.35
CA GLY A 38 8.70 3.39 -5.52
C GLY A 38 8.06 4.70 -5.05
N MET A 39 7.16 4.61 -4.06
CA MET A 39 6.36 5.73 -3.54
C MET A 39 6.75 6.05 -2.10
N HIS A 40 6.47 7.28 -1.65
CA HIS A 40 6.54 7.60 -0.23
C HIS A 40 5.33 7.00 0.50
N VAL A 41 5.49 6.59 1.76
CA VAL A 41 4.42 5.93 2.55
C VAL A 41 3.14 6.76 2.60
N LEU A 42 3.24 8.09 2.69
CA LEU A 42 2.07 8.97 2.69
C LEU A 42 1.32 8.98 1.35
N ASP A 43 2.05 8.89 0.24
CA ASP A 43 1.45 8.80 -1.10
C ASP A 43 0.74 7.46 -1.28
N VAL A 44 1.31 6.38 -0.72
CA VAL A 44 0.66 5.06 -0.69
C VAL A 44 -0.62 5.08 0.14
N ARG A 45 -0.61 5.68 1.34
CA ARG A 45 -1.82 5.81 2.17
C ARG A 45 -2.94 6.54 1.43
N ARG A 46 -2.59 7.62 0.75
CA ARG A 46 -3.54 8.37 -0.07
C ARG A 46 -4.06 7.51 -1.23
N TRP A 47 -3.16 6.85 -1.96
CA TRP A 47 -3.52 5.97 -3.07
C TRP A 47 -4.45 4.83 -2.64
N LEU A 48 -4.14 4.14 -1.54
CA LEU A 48 -4.98 3.09 -0.96
C LEU A 48 -6.38 3.63 -0.61
N SER A 49 -6.45 4.80 0.03
CA SER A 49 -7.73 5.45 0.35
C SER A 49 -8.53 5.84 -0.91
N GLU A 50 -7.87 6.32 -1.96
CA GLU A 50 -8.52 6.67 -3.22
C GLU A 50 -9.04 5.44 -3.97
N HIS A 51 -8.42 4.27 -3.76
CA HIS A 51 -8.80 2.99 -4.38
C HIS A 51 -9.68 2.11 -3.48
N GLY A 52 -10.04 2.58 -2.28
CA GLY A 52 -10.87 1.83 -1.33
C GLY A 52 -10.20 0.58 -0.74
N ILE A 53 -8.87 0.53 -0.76
CA ILE A 53 -8.09 -0.58 -0.19
C ILE A 53 -7.92 -0.32 1.31
N ASP A 54 -8.36 -1.29 2.12
CA ASP A 54 -8.26 -1.18 3.56
C ASP A 54 -6.80 -1.17 4.03
N GLN A 55 -6.49 -0.25 4.96
CA GLN A 55 -5.13 -0.08 5.48
C GLN A 55 -4.88 -0.92 6.75
N GLY A 56 -5.83 -1.79 7.11
CA GLY A 56 -5.94 -2.45 8.40
C GLY A 56 -5.31 -3.84 8.54
N SER A 57 -4.42 -4.29 7.64
CA SER A 57 -3.86 -5.67 7.74
C SER A 57 -2.63 -5.82 8.65
N ALA A 58 -2.10 -4.75 9.25
CA ALA A 58 -0.88 -4.80 10.07
C ALA A 58 -1.12 -5.06 11.57
N MET A 59 -2.26 -5.64 11.94
CA MET A 59 -2.46 -6.19 13.26
C MET A 59 -3.29 -7.46 13.10
N SER A 60 -2.63 -8.56 12.73
CA SER A 60 -3.21 -9.87 13.04
C SER A 60 -3.40 -9.89 14.55
N ALA A 61 -4.64 -9.97 15.00
CA ALA A 61 -5.02 -9.96 16.41
C ALA A 61 -4.53 -11.22 17.17
N ASP A 62 -3.70 -12.07 16.54
CA ASP A 62 -3.20 -13.33 17.08
C ASP A 62 -1.85 -13.25 17.83
N ASP A 63 -1.20 -12.09 17.90
CA ASP A 63 0.08 -11.95 18.63
C ASP A 63 -0.08 -11.81 20.16
N HIS A 64 -1.25 -12.13 20.71
CA HIS A 64 -1.54 -12.06 22.17
C HIS A 64 -1.45 -13.40 22.92
N GLN A 65 -1.05 -14.51 22.29
CA GLN A 65 -1.03 -15.83 22.97
C GLN A 65 0.32 -16.29 23.55
N HIS A 66 1.36 -15.46 23.55
CA HIS A 66 2.63 -15.80 24.19
C HIS A 66 3.11 -14.67 25.12
N ALA A 67 2.46 -14.53 26.28
CA ALA A 67 2.94 -13.73 27.42
C ALA A 67 3.09 -14.63 28.65
#